data_AF-A0A346RV29-F1
#
_entry.id   AF-A0A346RV29-F1
#
_cell.length_a   1.000
_cell.length_b   1.000
_cell.length_c   1.000
_cell.angle_alpha   90.00
_cell.angle_beta   90.00
_cell.angle_gamma   90.00
#
_symmetry.space_group_name_H-M   'P 1'
#
loop_
_entity.id
_entity.type
_entity.pdbx_description
1 polymer ?
#
loop_
_entity_poly.entity_id
_entity_poly.type
_entity_poly.pdbx_seq_one_letter_code
_entity_poly.pdbx_strand_id
1 'polypeptide(L)'
;NRKGSNIDRDKLERRFKALNFIVEVRTNLKQRQIKHELSALSKKDHSQYDCCVVIMLSHGTEVSHSRFPGAVYGVDGKHVPVQYITNYLNGQHCPSLQGKPKLFFIQACGGGEKDTGFEVSPDEVKPSIGGADDQTDAIPMSSSSDSLSMSDEPDARATLPTPSDILVSYSTFPGYVSWRDTQAGSWYVEVLDRVLEENAATDDLAT
;
A
#
# COMPACT_ATOMS: atom_id res chain seq x y z
N ASN A 1 9.20 -21.50 -3.57
CA ASN A 1 7.94 -22.16 -3.16
C ASN A 1 7.43 -21.47 -1.89
N ARG A 2 6.20 -20.95 -1.86
CA ARG A 2 5.63 -20.18 -0.74
C ARG A 2 4.43 -20.93 -0.12
N LYS A 3 4.68 -22.09 0.50
CA LYS A 3 3.64 -22.94 1.13
C LYS A 3 2.76 -22.16 2.11
N GLY A 4 1.44 -22.22 1.98
CA GLY A 4 0.52 -21.41 2.81
C GLY A 4 0.09 -20.10 2.15
N SER A 5 0.75 -19.63 1.09
CA SER A 5 0.29 -18.43 0.36
C SER A 5 -1.05 -18.63 -0.36
N ASN A 6 -1.45 -19.88 -0.61
CA ASN A 6 -2.79 -20.19 -1.09
C ASN A 6 -3.86 -19.89 -0.04
N ILE A 7 -3.55 -20.06 1.24
CA ILE A 7 -4.45 -19.74 2.36
C ILE A 7 -4.62 -18.22 2.46
N ASP A 8 -3.51 -17.48 2.37
CA ASP A 8 -3.52 -16.01 2.29
C ASP A 8 -4.40 -15.51 1.14
N ARG A 9 -4.20 -16.09 -0.05
CA ARG A 9 -5.01 -15.77 -1.24
C ARG A 9 -6.50 -16.00 -0.98
N ASP A 10 -6.86 -17.15 -0.41
CA ASP A 10 -8.26 -17.52 -0.20
C ASP A 10 -8.93 -16.66 0.89
N LYS A 11 -8.17 -16.26 1.92
CA LYS A 11 -8.62 -15.29 2.94
C LYS A 11 -8.94 -13.94 2.29
N LEU A 12 -7.99 -13.38 1.55
CA LEU A 12 -8.14 -12.08 0.91
C LEU A 12 -9.22 -12.10 -0.17
N GLU A 13 -9.30 -13.15 -0.99
CA GLU A 13 -10.35 -13.26 -1.99
C GLU A 13 -11.75 -13.26 -1.36
N ARG A 14 -11.93 -13.99 -0.25
CA ARG A 14 -13.19 -13.98 0.50
C ARG A 14 -13.49 -12.60 1.08
N ARG A 15 -12.51 -11.97 1.73
CA ARG A 15 -12.63 -10.67 2.37
C ARG A 15 -13.06 -9.59 1.38
N PHE A 16 -12.32 -9.45 0.29
CA PHE A 16 -12.59 -8.39 -0.68
C PHE A 16 -13.89 -8.62 -1.44
N LYS A 17 -14.30 -9.89 -1.67
CA LYS A 17 -15.65 -10.17 -2.18
C LYS A 17 -16.75 -9.77 -1.19
N ALA A 18 -16.55 -9.99 0.11
CA ALA A 18 -17.50 -9.55 1.15
C ALA A 18 -17.59 -8.01 1.23
N LEU A 19 -16.50 -7.31 0.89
CA LEU A 19 -16.46 -5.86 0.73
C LEU A 19 -16.94 -5.38 -0.65
N ASN A 20 -17.65 -6.23 -1.41
CA ASN A 20 -18.23 -5.94 -2.73
C ASN A 20 -17.21 -5.60 -3.84
N PHE A 21 -15.94 -5.98 -3.69
CA PHE A 21 -14.98 -5.86 -4.79
C PHE A 21 -15.18 -6.95 -5.85
N ILE A 22 -14.93 -6.57 -7.10
CA ILE A 22 -14.73 -7.52 -8.19
C ILE A 22 -13.29 -8.05 -8.10
N VAL A 23 -13.13 -9.26 -7.54
CA VAL A 23 -11.81 -9.84 -7.29
C VAL A 23 -11.32 -10.70 -8.47
N GLU A 24 -10.18 -10.31 -9.05
CA GLU A 24 -9.49 -11.08 -10.10
C GLU A 24 -8.18 -11.69 -9.58
N VAL A 25 -8.16 -13.02 -9.42
CA VAL A 25 -6.98 -13.74 -8.93
C VAL A 25 -6.08 -14.17 -10.10
N ARG A 26 -4.77 -13.92 -9.95
CA ARG A 26 -3.71 -14.39 -10.86
C ARG A 26 -2.59 -15.05 -10.08
N THR A 27 -2.18 -16.25 -10.50
CA THR A 27 -1.18 -17.06 -9.77
C THR A 27 0.04 -17.34 -10.63
N ASN A 28 1.22 -17.37 -10.00
CA ASN A 28 2.48 -17.80 -10.62
C ASN A 28 2.87 -17.03 -11.88
N LEU A 29 2.68 -15.71 -11.87
CA LEU A 29 3.03 -14.84 -12.99
C LEU A 29 4.55 -14.64 -13.10
N LYS A 30 5.06 -14.66 -14.34
CA LYS A 30 6.40 -14.16 -14.69
C LYS A 30 6.41 -12.63 -14.62
N GLN A 31 7.59 -12.01 -14.50
CA GLN A 31 7.73 -10.54 -14.46
C GLN A 31 6.98 -9.84 -15.61
N ARG A 32 7.11 -10.35 -16.85
CA ARG A 32 6.42 -9.76 -18.01
C ARG A 32 4.90 -9.87 -17.89
N GLN A 33 4.39 -10.96 -17.31
CA GLN A 33 2.96 -11.16 -17.12
C GLN A 33 2.43 -10.25 -16.01
N ILE A 34 3.17 -10.02 -14.93
CA ILE A 34 2.81 -9.02 -13.90
C ILE A 34 2.62 -7.64 -14.54
N LYS A 35 3.60 -7.19 -15.34
CA LYS A 35 3.51 -5.91 -16.06
C LYS A 35 2.33 -5.86 -17.03
N HIS A 36 2.04 -6.98 -17.71
CA HIS A 36 0.90 -7.09 -18.60
C HIS A 36 -0.43 -6.93 -17.86
N GLU A 37 -0.64 -7.66 -16.77
CA GLU A 37 -1.88 -7.56 -15.98
C GLU A 37 -2.08 -6.16 -15.39
N LEU A 38 -1.02 -5.53 -14.88
CA LEU A 38 -1.09 -4.15 -14.39
C LEU A 38 -1.41 -3.14 -15.51
N SER A 39 -0.81 -3.33 -16.68
CA SER A 39 -1.14 -2.50 -17.85
C SER A 39 -2.54 -2.74 -18.38
N ALA A 40 -3.08 -3.97 -18.27
CA ALA A 40 -4.44 -4.27 -18.65
C ALA A 40 -5.42 -3.63 -17.64
N LEU A 41 -5.13 -3.72 -16.35
CA LEU A 41 -5.89 -3.09 -15.28
C LEU A 41 -5.95 -1.56 -15.43
N SER A 42 -4.82 -0.92 -15.74
CA SER A 42 -4.78 0.54 -15.93
C SER A 42 -5.59 1.04 -17.12
N LYS A 43 -5.88 0.16 -18.08
CA LYS A 43 -6.66 0.47 -19.30
C LYS A 43 -8.14 0.18 -19.17
N LYS A 44 -8.59 -0.45 -18.08
CA LYS A 44 -10.02 -0.63 -17.82
C LYS A 44 -10.67 0.71 -17.53
N ASP A 45 -11.96 0.82 -17.82
CA ASP A 45 -12.75 1.96 -17.37
C ASP A 45 -13.17 1.73 -15.92
N HIS A 46 -12.70 2.61 -15.04
CA HIS A 46 -12.99 2.60 -13.61
C HIS A 46 -13.98 3.68 -13.20
N SER A 47 -14.61 4.37 -14.15
CA SER A 47 -15.48 5.52 -13.86
C SER A 47 -16.63 5.15 -12.93
N GLN A 48 -17.13 3.91 -13.01
CA GLN A 48 -18.24 3.39 -12.20
C GLN A 48 -17.83 2.81 -10.83
N TYR A 49 -16.54 2.74 -10.50
CA TYR A 49 -16.05 2.19 -9.22
C TYR A 49 -15.52 3.29 -8.31
N ASP A 50 -15.50 3.06 -7.01
CA ASP A 50 -15.05 4.07 -6.04
C ASP A 50 -13.55 4.01 -5.75
N CYS A 51 -12.93 2.83 -5.87
CA CYS A 51 -11.51 2.63 -5.59
C CYS A 51 -10.93 1.44 -6.36
N CYS A 52 -9.60 1.29 -6.32
CA CYS A 52 -8.89 0.15 -6.87
C CYS A 52 -7.91 -0.42 -5.85
N VAL A 53 -7.89 -1.74 -5.71
CA VAL A 53 -7.01 -2.46 -4.78
C VAL A 53 -6.12 -3.44 -5.54
N VAL A 54 -4.82 -3.42 -5.27
CA VAL A 54 -3.84 -4.36 -5.82
C VAL A 54 -3.11 -5.07 -4.69
N ILE A 55 -3.23 -6.39 -4.62
CA ILE A 55 -2.59 -7.20 -3.58
C ILE A 55 -1.54 -8.11 -4.20
N MET A 56 -0.31 -8.04 -3.71
CA MET A 56 0.83 -8.77 -4.25
C MET A 56 1.42 -9.71 -3.19
N LEU A 57 1.28 -11.02 -3.40
CA LEU A 57 1.84 -12.06 -2.51
C LEU A 57 3.04 -12.73 -3.20
N SER A 58 4.27 -12.36 -2.87
CA SER A 58 5.47 -12.98 -3.49
C SER A 58 6.70 -12.97 -2.57
N HIS A 59 7.84 -13.39 -3.12
CA HIS A 59 9.14 -12.98 -2.58
C HIS A 59 9.39 -11.51 -2.96
N GLY A 60 10.18 -10.83 -2.15
CA GLY A 60 10.61 -9.46 -2.45
C GLY A 60 12.10 -9.28 -2.23
N THR A 61 12.58 -8.12 -2.65
CA THR A 61 13.97 -7.70 -2.48
C THR A 61 14.01 -6.18 -2.35
N GLU A 62 15.04 -5.68 -1.70
CA GLU A 62 15.34 -4.26 -1.66
C GLU A 62 15.87 -3.80 -3.01
N VAL A 63 15.41 -2.63 -3.47
CA VAL A 63 15.91 -1.98 -4.68
C VAL A 63 15.99 -0.49 -4.42
N SER A 64 16.96 0.19 -5.04
CA SER A 64 17.01 1.65 -5.01
C SER A 64 15.72 2.25 -5.58
N HIS A 65 15.17 3.24 -4.90
CA HIS A 65 13.90 3.86 -5.23
C HIS A 65 13.94 5.35 -4.92
N SER A 66 13.09 6.12 -5.59
CA SER A 66 12.89 7.53 -5.24
C SER A 66 11.62 7.77 -4.44
N ARG A 67 10.69 6.80 -4.40
CA ARG A 67 9.41 6.94 -3.68
C ARG A 67 9.03 5.70 -2.88
N PHE A 68 8.81 4.59 -3.57
CA PHE A 68 8.30 3.37 -2.97
C PHE A 68 9.37 2.28 -2.91
N PRO A 69 9.80 1.83 -1.71
CA PRO A 69 10.81 0.80 -1.56
C PRO A 69 10.36 -0.56 -2.08
N GLY A 70 11.36 -1.37 -2.40
CA GLY A 70 11.21 -2.80 -2.63
C GLY A 70 10.73 -3.19 -4.03
N ALA A 71 10.84 -4.48 -4.31
CA ALA A 71 10.39 -5.10 -5.55
C ALA A 71 9.74 -6.45 -5.29
N VAL A 72 8.87 -6.87 -6.20
CA VAL A 72 8.15 -8.14 -6.15
C VAL A 72 8.69 -9.07 -7.23
N TYR A 73 9.06 -10.30 -6.86
CA TYR A 73 9.52 -11.30 -7.83
C TYR A 73 8.37 -11.94 -8.60
N GLY A 74 8.58 -12.17 -9.89
CA GLY A 74 7.87 -13.15 -10.69
C GLY A 74 8.48 -14.54 -10.55
N VAL A 75 7.76 -15.56 -11.02
CA VAL A 75 8.21 -16.96 -10.95
C VAL A 75 9.44 -17.27 -11.79
N ASP A 76 9.78 -16.38 -12.73
CA ASP A 76 10.99 -16.44 -13.55
C ASP A 76 12.23 -15.85 -12.85
N GLY A 77 12.13 -15.51 -11.56
CA GLY A 77 13.24 -14.95 -10.78
C GLY A 77 13.57 -13.49 -11.11
N LYS A 78 12.81 -12.85 -12.01
CA LYS A 78 12.91 -11.43 -12.32
C LYS A 78 11.92 -10.65 -11.46
N HIS A 79 12.27 -9.43 -11.05
CA HIS A 79 11.42 -8.63 -10.15
C HIS A 79 10.86 -7.37 -10.83
N VAL A 80 9.77 -6.84 -10.28
CA VAL A 80 9.18 -5.55 -10.65
C VAL A 80 9.21 -4.63 -9.42
N PRO A 81 9.89 -3.48 -9.48
CA PRO A 81 9.89 -2.52 -8.36
C PRO A 81 8.47 -2.03 -8.05
N VAL A 82 8.17 -1.85 -6.76
CA VAL A 82 6.85 -1.38 -6.30
C VAL A 82 6.53 0.00 -6.90
N GLN A 83 7.54 0.86 -7.05
CA GLN A 83 7.38 2.15 -7.74
C GLN A 83 6.86 2.01 -9.18
N TYR A 84 7.24 0.98 -9.93
CA TYR A 84 6.66 0.73 -11.26
C TYR A 84 5.22 0.22 -11.16
N ILE A 85 4.93 -0.61 -10.17
CA ILE A 85 3.58 -1.15 -9.93
C ILE A 85 2.59 0.00 -9.67
N THR A 86 2.94 0.92 -8.77
CA THR A 86 2.06 2.06 -8.43
C THR A 86 1.91 3.06 -9.58
N ASN A 87 2.96 3.25 -10.39
CA ASN A 87 2.92 4.15 -11.54
C ASN A 87 1.87 3.74 -12.60
N TYR A 88 1.55 2.45 -12.75
CA TYR A 88 0.52 2.02 -13.71
C TYR A 88 -0.86 2.59 -13.41
N LEU A 89 -1.19 2.82 -12.14
CA LEU A 89 -2.51 3.29 -11.71
C LEU A 89 -2.52 4.77 -11.33
N ASN A 90 -1.42 5.50 -11.53
CA ASN A 90 -1.38 6.92 -11.21
C ASN A 90 -2.30 7.73 -12.14
N GLY A 91 -2.58 8.99 -11.79
CA GLY A 91 -3.54 9.82 -12.52
C GLY A 91 -3.19 10.03 -14.01
N GLN A 92 -1.92 9.93 -14.38
CA GLN A 92 -1.49 10.07 -15.78
C GLN A 92 -1.75 8.79 -16.61
N HIS A 93 -1.53 7.60 -16.02
CA HIS A 93 -1.66 6.33 -16.74
C HIS A 93 -3.05 5.70 -16.61
N CYS A 94 -3.83 6.10 -15.61
CA CYS A 94 -5.19 5.62 -15.38
C CYS A 94 -6.13 6.78 -15.01
N PRO A 95 -6.60 7.59 -16.00
CA PRO A 95 -7.42 8.77 -15.75
C PRO A 95 -8.74 8.48 -15.02
N SER A 96 -9.34 7.31 -15.26
CA SER A 96 -10.60 6.89 -14.61
C SER A 96 -10.47 6.60 -13.11
N LEU A 97 -9.23 6.58 -12.57
CA LEU A 97 -8.91 6.48 -11.13
C LEU A 97 -8.35 7.79 -10.54
N GLN A 98 -8.42 8.91 -11.25
CA GLN A 98 -8.08 10.22 -10.69
C GLN A 98 -9.06 10.59 -9.58
N GLY A 99 -8.55 11.04 -8.43
CA GLY A 99 -9.37 11.38 -7.25
C GLY A 99 -9.99 10.17 -6.54
N LYS A 100 -9.60 8.94 -6.91
CA LYS A 100 -10.10 7.69 -6.34
C LYS A 100 -9.00 6.96 -5.58
N PRO A 101 -9.26 6.39 -4.39
CA PRO A 101 -8.25 5.66 -3.62
C PRO A 101 -7.66 4.47 -4.39
N LYS A 102 -6.34 4.35 -4.37
CA LYS A 102 -5.55 3.29 -5.00
C LYS A 102 -4.70 2.61 -3.94
N LEU A 103 -5.17 1.46 -3.46
CA LEU A 103 -4.59 0.75 -2.33
C LEU A 103 -3.71 -0.40 -2.81
N PHE A 104 -2.48 -0.47 -2.32
CA PHE A 104 -1.53 -1.52 -2.65
C PHE A 104 -1.12 -2.26 -1.38
N PHE A 105 -1.40 -3.56 -1.30
CA PHE A 105 -0.99 -4.40 -0.17
C PHE A 105 0.14 -5.34 -0.63
N ILE A 106 1.36 -5.09 -0.15
CA ILE A 106 2.57 -5.77 -0.60
C ILE A 106 3.06 -6.74 0.48
N GLN A 107 2.68 -8.00 0.32
CA GLN A 107 3.20 -9.12 1.10
C GLN A 107 4.42 -9.71 0.39
N ALA A 108 5.56 -9.10 0.64
CA ALA A 108 6.87 -9.51 0.12
C ALA A 108 7.98 -9.11 1.10
N CYS A 109 9.12 -9.81 1.07
CA CYS A 109 10.28 -9.41 1.90
C CYS A 109 10.82 -8.05 1.44
N GLY A 110 11.13 -7.17 2.39
CA GLY A 110 11.74 -5.86 2.13
C GLY A 110 13.24 -5.94 1.91
N GLY A 111 13.88 -7.03 2.35
CA GLY A 111 15.31 -7.32 2.20
C GLY A 111 15.67 -8.69 2.77
N GLY A 112 16.96 -8.92 2.99
CA GLY A 112 17.50 -10.19 3.48
C GLY A 112 17.75 -10.25 4.99
N GLU A 113 17.63 -9.13 5.70
CA GLU A 113 17.94 -9.06 7.12
C GLU A 113 16.80 -9.65 7.96
N LYS A 114 17.14 -10.51 8.92
CA LYS A 114 16.18 -11.03 9.88
C LYS A 114 16.19 -10.08 11.06
N ASP A 115 15.07 -9.41 11.31
CA ASP A 115 14.90 -8.62 12.53
C ASP A 115 14.87 -9.60 13.71
N THR A 116 15.85 -9.50 14.60
CA THR A 116 15.88 -10.27 15.84
C THR A 116 15.14 -9.56 16.97
N GLY A 117 14.64 -8.34 16.72
CA GLY A 117 14.11 -7.46 17.75
C GLY A 117 15.16 -7.06 18.77
N PHE A 118 14.71 -6.36 19.81
CA PHE A 118 15.46 -6.10 21.03
C PHE A 118 14.58 -6.45 22.24
N GLU A 119 15.19 -6.88 23.34
CA GLU A 119 14.45 -7.19 24.57
C GLU A 119 13.89 -5.89 25.17
N VAL A 120 12.56 -5.79 25.23
CA VAL A 120 11.88 -4.74 25.97
C VAL A 120 11.63 -5.26 27.38
N SER A 121 12.12 -4.55 28.39
CA SER A 121 11.83 -4.91 29.78
C SER A 121 10.33 -4.72 30.06
N PRO A 122 9.66 -5.64 30.79
CA PRO A 122 8.23 -5.52 31.10
C PRO A 122 7.85 -4.22 31.84
N ASP A 123 8.81 -3.54 32.44
CA ASP A 123 8.62 -2.40 33.33
C ASP A 123 8.41 -1.05 32.60
N GLU A 124 8.57 -0.99 31.28
CA GLU A 124 8.33 0.23 30.50
C GLU A 124 6.85 0.42 30.08
N VAL A 125 5.97 -0.53 30.39
CA VAL A 125 4.51 -0.37 30.19
C VAL A 125 3.90 0.32 31.41
N LYS A 126 4.26 1.58 31.64
CA LYS A 126 3.42 2.49 32.42
C LYS A 126 2.95 3.62 31.51
N PRO A 127 1.64 3.71 31.21
CA PRO A 127 1.11 4.92 30.60
C PRO A 127 1.26 6.05 31.61
N SER A 128 2.15 7.00 31.33
CA SER A 128 2.15 8.28 32.02
C SER A 128 0.88 9.03 31.62
N ILE A 129 -0.16 8.90 32.45
CA ILE A 129 -1.30 9.80 32.46
C ILE A 129 -0.78 11.18 32.89
N GLY A 130 -0.90 12.17 32.01
CA GLY A 130 -0.82 13.59 32.38
C GLY A 130 0.21 14.40 31.62
N GLY A 131 -0.26 15.07 30.56
CA GLY A 131 0.45 16.11 29.84
C GLY A 131 -0.34 16.51 28.62
N ALA A 132 -1.24 17.49 28.77
CA ALA A 132 -1.84 18.15 27.63
C ALA A 132 -0.73 18.91 26.89
N ASP A 133 -0.49 18.57 25.62
CA ASP A 133 0.10 19.51 24.66
C ASP A 133 -0.46 19.19 23.28
N ASP A 134 -1.37 20.07 22.89
CA ASP A 134 -2.01 20.21 21.60
C ASP A 134 -0.99 20.86 20.65
N GLN A 135 -0.31 20.08 19.79
CA GLN A 135 0.49 20.61 18.69
C GLN A 135 0.28 19.80 17.40
N THR A 136 -0.61 20.35 16.58
CA THR A 136 -0.74 20.13 15.14
C THR A 136 0.55 20.52 14.40
N ASP A 137 1.25 19.55 13.81
CA ASP A 137 2.44 19.81 12.98
C ASP A 137 2.05 20.00 11.50
N ALA A 138 1.70 21.25 11.17
CA ALA A 138 1.73 21.76 9.80
C ALA A 138 1.81 23.31 9.80
N ILE A 139 2.98 23.87 10.08
CA ILE A 139 3.27 25.28 9.78
C ILE A 139 4.29 25.33 8.64
N PRO A 140 3.97 25.90 7.47
CA PRO A 140 4.96 26.27 6.49
C PRO A 140 5.74 27.49 7.00
N MET A 141 7.06 27.42 6.95
CA MET A 141 7.98 28.52 7.31
C MET A 141 7.62 29.81 6.58
N SER A 142 7.18 30.82 7.32
CA SER A 142 7.06 32.20 6.85
C SER A 142 8.45 32.83 6.77
N SER A 143 8.92 33.13 5.55
CA SER A 143 9.90 34.21 5.35
C SER A 143 9.15 35.45 4.86
N SER A 144 9.39 36.54 5.56
CA SER A 144 8.69 37.82 5.60
C SER A 144 8.61 38.62 4.29
N SER A 145 7.48 39.33 4.18
CA SER A 145 7.20 40.59 3.46
C SER A 145 7.40 40.63 1.94
N ASP A 146 6.30 40.62 1.19
CA ASP A 146 5.85 41.86 0.55
C ASP A 146 4.38 41.77 0.13
N SER A 147 3.68 42.87 0.35
CA SER A 147 2.25 43.10 0.10
C SER A 147 1.87 42.89 -1.37
N LEU A 148 1.01 41.90 -1.68
CA LEU A 148 0.28 41.87 -2.95
C LEU A 148 -1.15 41.34 -2.79
N SER A 149 -2.04 42.05 -3.48
CA SER A 149 -3.49 41.98 -3.61
C SER A 149 -4.18 40.61 -3.49
N MET A 150 -5.26 40.57 -2.70
CA MET A 150 -6.32 39.56 -2.76
C MET A 150 -7.16 39.77 -4.03
N SER A 151 -6.82 39.05 -5.08
CA SER A 151 -7.72 38.77 -6.19
C SER A 151 -7.60 37.28 -6.50
N ASP A 152 -8.63 36.51 -6.17
CA ASP A 152 -8.73 35.11 -6.56
C ASP A 152 -8.66 35.01 -8.09
N GLU A 153 -7.61 34.37 -8.61
CA GLU A 153 -7.48 34.05 -10.03
C GLU A 153 -8.55 33.00 -10.40
N PRO A 154 -9.45 33.29 -11.37
CA PRO A 154 -10.52 32.38 -11.79
C PRO A 154 -10.00 31.11 -12.51
N ASP A 155 -8.69 31.01 -12.71
CA ASP A 155 -8.00 29.93 -13.45
C ASP A 155 -7.25 28.94 -12.53
N ALA A 156 -7.56 28.89 -11.23
CA ALA A 156 -7.05 27.87 -10.32
C ALA A 156 -7.53 26.46 -10.75
N ARG A 157 -6.82 25.85 -11.71
CA ARG A 157 -7.00 24.46 -12.08
C ARG A 157 -6.64 23.60 -10.86
N ALA A 158 -7.62 22.87 -10.35
CA ALA A 158 -7.39 21.82 -9.35
C ALA A 158 -6.38 20.81 -9.91
N THR A 159 -5.10 21.01 -9.62
CA THR A 159 -4.01 20.20 -10.16
C THR A 159 -3.62 19.22 -9.06
N LEU A 160 -4.20 18.02 -9.10
CA LEU A 160 -3.74 16.94 -8.23
C LEU A 160 -2.32 16.52 -8.64
N PRO A 161 -1.41 16.23 -7.69
CA PRO A 161 -0.13 15.62 -8.01
C PRO A 161 -0.34 14.32 -8.80
N THR A 162 0.55 14.02 -9.75
CA THR A 162 0.48 12.80 -10.55
C THR A 162 0.34 11.51 -9.70
N PRO A 163 1.03 11.38 -8.54
CA PRO A 163 0.75 10.33 -7.56
C PRO A 163 -0.17 10.86 -6.44
N SER A 164 -1.45 11.07 -6.74
CA SER A 164 -2.49 11.37 -5.75
C SER A 164 -3.24 10.09 -5.36
N ASP A 165 -3.74 10.04 -4.12
CA ASP A 165 -4.62 8.99 -3.59
C ASP A 165 -4.02 7.57 -3.66
N ILE A 166 -2.71 7.43 -3.43
CA ILE A 166 -2.02 6.14 -3.39
C ILE A 166 -1.65 5.79 -1.95
N LEU A 167 -2.12 4.64 -1.47
CA LEU A 167 -1.68 4.03 -0.22
C LEU A 167 -0.91 2.75 -0.55
N VAL A 168 0.30 2.61 0.01
CA VAL A 168 1.09 1.37 -0.10
C VAL A 168 1.36 0.82 1.28
N SER A 169 0.72 -0.30 1.60
CA SER A 169 0.92 -1.04 2.84
C SER A 169 1.92 -2.18 2.62
N TYR A 170 2.96 -2.22 3.45
CA TYR A 170 4.03 -3.22 3.38
C TYR A 170 3.93 -4.19 4.55
N SER A 171 4.10 -5.49 4.28
CA SER A 171 4.08 -6.54 5.30
C SER A 171 5.30 -6.57 6.24
N THR A 172 6.33 -5.80 5.93
CA THR A 172 7.59 -5.72 6.70
C THR A 172 8.23 -4.38 6.43
N PHE A 173 9.03 -3.91 7.38
CA PHE A 173 9.86 -2.74 7.17
C PHE A 173 10.90 -3.03 6.06
N PRO A 174 11.22 -2.04 5.18
CA PRO A 174 12.27 -2.19 4.18
C PRO A 174 13.57 -2.72 4.79
N GLY A 175 14.27 -3.62 4.10
CA GLY A 175 15.46 -4.32 4.62
C GLY A 175 15.17 -5.66 5.32
N TYR A 176 13.97 -5.85 5.87
CA TYR A 176 13.66 -7.02 6.71
C TYR A 176 12.88 -8.14 6.02
N VAL A 177 12.99 -9.36 6.56
CA VAL A 177 12.27 -10.56 6.11
C VAL A 177 10.81 -10.53 6.59
N SER A 178 9.87 -10.81 5.67
CA SER A 178 8.48 -11.03 6.03
C SER A 178 8.21 -12.50 6.37
N TRP A 179 7.69 -12.75 7.57
CA TRP A 179 7.44 -14.09 8.11
C TRP A 179 6.12 -14.68 7.62
N ARG A 180 6.11 -16.00 7.38
CA ARG A 180 4.92 -16.73 6.95
C ARG A 180 4.92 -18.13 7.54
N ASP A 181 3.79 -18.48 8.16
CA ASP A 181 3.50 -19.83 8.59
C ASP A 181 3.03 -20.69 7.40
N THR A 182 3.39 -21.97 7.42
CA THR A 182 3.09 -22.87 6.29
C THR A 182 1.67 -23.44 6.30
N GLN A 183 0.98 -23.41 7.44
CA GLN A 183 -0.37 -23.91 7.65
C GLN A 183 -1.41 -22.82 7.92
N ALA A 184 -1.03 -21.68 8.50
CA ALA A 184 -1.95 -20.57 8.82
C ALA A 184 -1.97 -19.44 7.77
N GLY A 185 -0.85 -19.26 7.05
CA GLY A 185 -0.63 -18.12 6.16
C GLY A 185 0.40 -17.12 6.70
N SER A 186 0.49 -15.93 6.11
CA SER A 186 1.35 -14.87 6.63
C SER A 186 0.67 -14.10 7.75
N TRP A 187 1.45 -13.69 8.75
CA TRP A 187 0.94 -12.92 9.89
C TRP A 187 0.28 -11.62 9.43
N TYR A 188 0.88 -10.94 8.46
CA TYR A 188 0.32 -9.71 7.88
C TYR A 188 -1.06 -9.94 7.25
N VAL A 189 -1.23 -10.99 6.44
CA VAL A 189 -2.52 -11.26 5.79
C VAL A 189 -3.56 -11.73 6.80
N GLU A 190 -3.16 -12.52 7.79
CA GLU A 190 -4.05 -12.94 8.85
C GLU A 190 -4.58 -11.76 9.68
N VAL A 191 -3.69 -10.85 10.08
CA VAL A 191 -4.09 -9.64 10.81
C VAL A 191 -4.94 -8.73 9.92
N LEU A 192 -4.56 -8.53 8.65
CA LEU A 192 -5.32 -7.71 7.71
C LEU A 192 -6.74 -8.25 7.50
N ASP A 193 -6.90 -9.56 7.29
CA ASP A 193 -8.21 -10.19 7.13
C ASP A 193 -9.09 -10.00 8.38
N ARG A 194 -8.51 -10.19 9.57
CA ARG A 194 -9.22 -9.98 10.84
C ARG A 194 -9.64 -8.53 11.04
N VAL A 195 -8.73 -7.57 10.87
CA VAL A 195 -9.01 -6.14 11.06
C VAL A 195 -10.09 -5.67 10.08
N LEU A 196 -10.05 -6.13 8.83
CA LEU A 196 -11.07 -5.81 7.83
C LEU A 196 -12.41 -6.53 8.10
N GLU A 197 -12.44 -7.66 8.80
CA GLU A 197 -13.71 -8.26 9.28
C GLU A 197 -14.34 -7.40 10.38
N GLU A 198 -13.53 -7.03 11.36
CA GLU A 198 -14.03 -6.42 12.60
C GLU A 198 -14.41 -4.94 12.41
N ASN A 199 -13.71 -4.21 11.55
CA ASN A 199 -13.77 -2.74 11.56
C ASN A 199 -14.17 -2.11 10.21
N ALA A 200 -14.29 -2.87 9.12
CA ALA A 200 -14.54 -2.27 7.80
C ALA A 200 -15.90 -1.55 7.66
N ALA A 201 -16.83 -1.77 8.59
CA ALA A 201 -18.12 -1.09 8.63
C ALA A 201 -18.11 0.20 9.49
N THR A 202 -17.09 0.39 10.33
CA THR A 202 -17.07 1.43 11.36
C THR A 202 -15.88 2.38 11.22
N ASP A 203 -14.77 1.91 10.65
CA ASP A 203 -13.49 2.60 10.68
C ASP A 203 -12.97 2.81 9.25
N ASP A 204 -12.42 4.01 8.99
CA ASP A 204 -11.79 4.33 7.71
C ASP A 204 -10.38 3.73 7.63
N LEU A 205 -9.97 3.33 6.43
CA LEU A 205 -8.56 3.03 6.17
C LEU A 205 -7.82 4.38 6.09
N ALA A 206 -7.13 4.77 7.17
CA ALA A 206 -6.44 6.07 7.25
C ALA A 206 -5.66 6.40 5.96
N THR A 207 -6.09 7.46 5.27
CA THR A 207 -5.45 8.06 4.10
C THR A 207 -4.72 9.33 4.46
#